data_AF-A0A1M6FWN6-F1
#
_entry.id   AF-A0A1M6FWN6-F1
#
_cell.length_a   1.000
_cell.length_b   1.000
_cell.length_c   1.000
_cell.angle_alpha   90.00
_cell.angle_beta   90.00
_cell.angle_gamma   90.00
#
_symmetry.space_group_name_H-M   'P 1'
#
loop_
_entity.id
_entity.type
_entity.pdbx_description
1 polymer ?
#
loop_
_entity_poly.entity_id
_entity_poly.type
_entity_poly.pdbx_seq_one_letter_code
_entity_poly.pdbx_strand_id
1 'polypeptide(L)'
;MSSNIIDILKNSLLFLKNNKDNMINDLIEVCKIPALTFLENKRCMYIKRIINEIGIKNAYIDGEGNLLWKIEGRENGVKVLLSAHADEICINKNIRRGFNFIF
;
A
#
# COMPACT_ATOMS: atom_id res chain seq x y z
N MET A 1 13.02 -1.29 -31.01
CA MET A 1 11.98 -1.25 -29.96
C MET A 1 12.40 -1.92 -28.65
N SER A 2 13.26 -2.95 -28.65
CA SER A 2 13.69 -3.65 -27.42
C SER A 2 14.64 -2.86 -26.50
N SER A 3 15.41 -1.88 -27.02
CA SER A 3 16.37 -1.13 -26.19
C SER A 3 15.69 -0.30 -25.10
N ASN A 4 14.55 0.34 -25.41
CA ASN A 4 13.83 1.21 -24.48
C ASN A 4 13.28 0.45 -23.26
N ILE A 5 12.72 -0.76 -23.47
CA ILE A 5 12.17 -1.57 -22.37
C ILE A 5 13.29 -2.04 -21.43
N ILE A 6 14.42 -2.50 -21.98
CA ILE A 6 15.56 -2.94 -21.16
C ILE A 6 16.08 -1.79 -20.30
N ASP A 7 16.17 -0.57 -20.86
CA ASP A 7 16.63 0.60 -20.13
C ASP A 7 15.63 1.03 -19.04
N ILE A 8 14.32 1.00 -19.31
CA ILE A 8 13.27 1.22 -18.31
C ILE A 8 13.39 0.21 -17.16
N LEU A 9 13.56 -1.08 -17.47
CA LEU A 9 13.71 -2.12 -16.46
C LEU A 9 14.97 -1.92 -15.62
N LYS A 10 16.12 -1.62 -16.25
CA LYS A 10 17.37 -1.32 -15.54
C LYS A 10 17.22 -0.12 -14.61
N ASN A 11 16.64 0.97 -15.10
CA ASN A 11 16.43 2.18 -14.30
C ASN A 11 15.48 1.93 -13.13
N SER A 12 14.41 1.15 -13.35
CA SER A 12 13.46 0.77 -12.31
C SER A 12 14.11 -0.11 -11.24
N LEU A 13 14.90 -1.11 -11.64
CA LEU A 13 15.65 -1.97 -10.72
C LEU A 13 16.71 -1.19 -9.94
N LEU A 14 17.40 -0.25 -10.59
CA LEU A 14 18.39 0.62 -9.94
C LEU A 14 17.72 1.54 -8.93
N PHE A 15 16.55 2.10 -9.26
CA PHE A 15 15.74 2.88 -8.34
C PHE A 15 15.36 2.06 -7.10
N LEU A 16 14.84 0.85 -7.28
CA LEU A 16 14.49 -0.04 -6.17
C LEU A 16 15.71 -0.38 -5.29
N LYS A 17 16.85 -0.68 -5.93
CA LYS A 17 18.10 -0.97 -5.22
C LYS A 17 18.58 0.21 -4.39
N ASN A 18 18.56 1.42 -4.95
CA ASN A 18 19.06 2.62 -4.29
C ASN A 18 18.13 3.13 -3.17
N ASN A 19 16.84 2.79 -3.22
CA ASN A 19 15.85 3.25 -2.24
C ASN A 19 15.40 2.15 -1.27
N LYS A 20 15.97 0.94 -1.35
CA LYS A 20 15.59 -0.23 -0.55
C LYS A 20 15.42 0.08 0.94
N ASP A 21 16.39 0.75 1.55
CA ASP A 21 16.36 0.99 2.99
C ASP A 21 15.28 2.01 3.39
N ASN A 22 15.06 3.05 2.57
CA ASN A 22 13.95 3.99 2.78
C ASN A 22 12.60 3.28 2.65
N MET A 23 12.43 2.44 1.62
CA MET A 23 11.19 1.66 1.43
C MET A 23 10.93 0.69 2.58
N ILE A 24 11.98 0.06 3.13
CA ILE A 24 11.85 -0.79 4.32
C ILE A 24 11.43 0.04 5.53
N ASN A 25 12.03 1.21 5.74
CA ASN A 25 11.67 2.09 6.85
C ASN A 25 10.22 2.57 6.73
N ASP A 26 9.78 2.99 5.54
CA ASP A 26 8.38 3.36 5.29
C ASP A 26 7.42 2.22 5.62
N LEU A 27 7.76 0.99 5.19
CA LEU A 27 6.98 -0.20 5.50
C LEU A 27 6.93 -0.50 7.01
N ILE A 28 8.06 -0.32 7.71
CA ILE A 28 8.11 -0.47 9.17
C ILE A 28 7.19 0.55 9.85
N GLU A 29 7.20 1.81 9.42
CA GLU A 29 6.32 2.84 9.98
C GLU A 29 4.84 2.56 9.74
N VAL A 30 4.49 2.04 8.55
CA VAL A 30 3.12 1.57 8.26
C VAL A 30 2.72 0.42 9.18
N CYS A 31 3.60 -0.58 9.36
CA CYS A 31 3.35 -1.76 10.19
C CYS A 31 3.25 -1.43 11.68
N LYS A 32 3.88 -0.34 12.16
CA LYS A 32 3.75 0.12 13.55
C LYS A 32 2.34 0.60 13.89
N ILE A 33 1.53 0.95 12.91
CA ILE A 33 0.15 1.39 13.11
C ILE A 33 -0.74 0.16 13.15
N PRO A 34 -1.33 -0.23 14.30
CA PRO A 34 -2.17 -1.42 14.36
C PRO A 34 -3.39 -1.26 13.45
N ALA A 35 -3.75 -2.34 12.76
CA ALA A 35 -4.88 -2.36 11.84
C ALA A 35 -5.52 -3.74 11.83
N LEU A 36 -6.20 -4.12 12.91
CA LEU A 36 -7.01 -5.32 12.90
C LEU A 36 -8.10 -5.22 11.83
N THR A 37 -8.59 -6.35 11.36
CA THR A 37 -9.71 -6.40 10.42
C THR A 37 -10.87 -5.52 10.91
N PHE A 38 -11.34 -4.64 10.02
CA PHE A 38 -12.32 -3.56 10.22
C PHE A 38 -11.86 -2.33 11.05
N LEU A 39 -10.58 -2.23 11.40
CA LEU A 39 -9.99 -1.15 12.21
C LEU A 39 -8.77 -0.50 11.53
N GLU A 40 -8.71 -0.52 10.20
CA GLU A 40 -7.56 -0.11 9.39
C GLU A 40 -7.48 1.40 9.13
N ASN A 41 -8.52 2.15 9.47
CA ASN A 41 -8.68 3.57 9.09
C ASN A 41 -7.45 4.43 9.40
N LYS A 42 -6.81 4.25 10.57
CA LYS A 42 -5.61 5.01 10.94
C LYS A 42 -4.43 4.73 10.01
N ARG A 43 -4.24 3.46 9.64
CA ARG A 43 -3.19 3.02 8.73
C ARG A 43 -3.47 3.55 7.32
N CYS A 44 -4.70 3.47 6.84
CA CYS A 44 -5.12 4.06 5.56
C CYS A 44 -4.88 5.58 5.51
N MET A 45 -5.19 6.32 6.59
CA MET A 45 -4.92 7.77 6.66
C MET A 45 -3.42 8.09 6.61
N TYR A 46 -2.59 7.28 7.27
CA TYR A 46 -1.14 7.44 7.24
C TYR A 46 -0.57 7.19 5.84
N ILE A 47 -0.98 6.09 5.19
CA ILE A 47 -0.56 5.78 3.81
C ILE A 47 -1.02 6.88 2.85
N LYS A 48 -2.26 7.37 2.99
CA LYS A 48 -2.77 8.49 2.20
C LYS A 48 -1.88 9.74 2.32
N ARG A 49 -1.37 10.04 3.52
CA ARG A 49 -0.45 11.16 3.74
C ARG A 49 0.84 10.98 2.93
N ILE A 50 1.45 9.79 2.99
CA ILE A 50 2.67 9.47 2.21
C ILE A 50 2.40 9.62 0.70
N ILE A 51 1.27 9.08 0.22
CA ILE A 51 0.88 9.19 -1.20
C ILE A 51 0.75 10.66 -1.64
N ASN A 52 0.17 11.52 -0.79
CA ASN A 52 0.08 12.95 -1.05
C ASN A 52 1.44 13.65 -1.03
N GLU A 53 2.34 13.28 -0.11
CA GLU A 53 3.69 13.84 0.01
C GLU A 53 4.56 13.55 -1.21
N ILE A 54 4.39 12.38 -1.85
CA ILE A 54 5.05 12.05 -3.13
C ILE A 54 4.38 12.68 -4.36
N GLY A 55 3.38 13.54 -4.15
CA GLY A 55 2.75 14.36 -5.19
C GLY A 55 1.46 13.80 -5.81
N ILE A 56 0.97 12.64 -5.36
CA ILE A 56 -0.29 12.06 -5.83
C ILE A 56 -1.44 12.63 -4.98
N LYS A 57 -2.10 13.68 -5.48
CA LYS A 57 -3.10 14.44 -4.72
C LYS A 57 -4.53 13.92 -4.81
N ASN A 58 -4.79 12.93 -5.67
CA ASN A 58 -6.12 12.36 -5.89
C ASN A 58 -6.42 11.13 -5.01
N ALA A 59 -5.59 10.88 -3.99
CA ALA A 59 -5.82 9.81 -3.04
C ALA A 59 -7.00 10.14 -2.12
N TYR A 60 -7.92 9.21 -1.93
CA TYR A 60 -9.07 9.37 -1.03
C TYR A 60 -9.43 8.06 -0.34
N ILE A 61 -10.17 8.17 0.77
CA ILE A 61 -10.72 7.02 1.48
C ILE A 61 -12.23 7.00 1.16
N ASP A 62 -12.75 5.86 0.73
CA ASP A 62 -14.17 5.70 0.40
C ASP A 62 -15.04 5.49 1.66
N GLY A 63 -16.35 5.25 1.47
CA GLY A 63 -17.28 5.02 2.57
C GLY A 63 -17.03 3.75 3.38
N GLU A 64 -16.32 2.78 2.80
CA GLU A 64 -16.00 1.49 3.41
C GLU A 64 -14.61 1.49 4.09
N GLY A 65 -13.86 2.59 3.99
CA GLY A 65 -12.53 2.72 4.57
C GLY A 65 -11.37 2.30 3.65
N ASN A 66 -11.65 1.98 2.38
CA ASN A 66 -10.61 1.64 1.40
C ASN A 66 -9.87 2.89 0.96
N LEU A 67 -8.54 2.79 0.85
CA LEU A 67 -7.70 3.83 0.26
C LEU A 67 -7.57 3.62 -1.25
N LEU A 68 -8.01 4.60 -2.04
CA LEU A 68 -7.91 4.57 -3.50
C LEU A 68 -7.11 5.78 -3.99
N TRP A 69 -6.30 5.57 -5.03
CA TRP A 69 -5.67 6.62 -5.81
C TRP A 69 -5.52 6.17 -7.26
N LYS A 70 -5.26 7.12 -8.16
CA LYS A 70 -5.10 6.84 -9.58
C LYS A 70 -3.88 7.58 -10.13
N ILE A 71 -3.05 6.86 -10.87
CA ILE A 71 -1.99 7.47 -11.68
C ILE A 71 -2.49 7.50 -13.13
N GLU A 72 -2.66 8.70 -13.69
CA GLU A 72 -3.08 8.84 -15.08
C GLU A 72 -1.93 8.45 -16.02
N GLY A 73 -2.22 7.54 -16.95
CA GLY A 73 -1.32 7.22 -18.05
C GLY A 73 -1.29 8.35 -19.08
N ARG A 74 -0.27 8.36 -19.94
CA ARG A 74 -0.12 9.38 -21.00
C ARG A 74 -0.93 9.07 -22.26
N GLU A 75 -1.29 7.80 -22.47
CA GLU A 75 -1.93 7.31 -23.70
C GLU A 75 -3.09 6.36 -23.36
N ASN A 76 -3.91 6.01 -24.37
CA ASN A 76 -4.96 4.99 -24.26
C ASN A 76 -4.36 3.58 -24.16
N GLY A 77 -3.61 3.33 -23.09
CA GLY A 77 -2.99 2.05 -22.77
C GLY A 77 -3.88 1.17 -21.88
N VAL A 78 -3.32 0.02 -21.50
CA VAL A 78 -3.96 -0.93 -20.59
C VAL A 78 -4.12 -0.30 -19.20
N LYS A 79 -5.32 -0.46 -18.62
CA LYS A 79 -5.58 -0.08 -17.22
C LYS A 79 -5.08 -1.20 -16.31
N VAL A 80 -4.25 -0.84 -15.33
CA VAL A 80 -3.73 -1.77 -14.33
C VAL A 80 -4.32 -1.43 -12.97
N LEU A 81 -4.85 -2.43 -12.27
CA LEU A 81 -5.31 -2.32 -10.88
C LEU A 81 -4.29 -3.01 -9.97
N LEU A 82 -3.75 -2.26 -9.01
CA LEU A 82 -2.99 -2.82 -7.90
C LEU A 82 -3.89 -2.82 -6.65
N SER A 83 -4.09 -3.98 -6.05
CA SER A 83 -4.91 -4.15 -4.85
C SER A 83 -4.07 -4.82 -3.76
N ALA A 84 -4.16 -4.30 -2.55
CA ALA A 84 -3.53 -4.86 -1.35
C ALA A 84 -4.47 -4.67 -0.17
N HIS A 85 -4.43 -5.59 0.79
CA HIS A 85 -5.18 -5.47 2.03
C HIS A 85 -4.33 -4.68 3.06
N ALA A 86 -4.97 -3.81 3.83
CA ALA A 86 -4.30 -2.98 4.83
C ALA A 86 -4.36 -3.59 6.24
N ASP A 87 -5.19 -4.60 6.44
CA ASP A 87 -5.45 -5.21 7.74
C ASP A 87 -4.41 -6.27 8.11
N GLU A 88 -4.39 -6.60 9.39
CA GLU A 88 -3.55 -7.64 9.97
C GLU A 88 -4.34 -8.57 10.87
N ILE A 89 -3.91 -9.82 10.91
CA ILE A 89 -4.47 -10.82 11.80
C ILE A 89 -3.88 -10.62 13.20
N CYS A 90 -4.75 -10.60 14.22
CA CYS A 90 -4.29 -10.56 15.61
C CYS A 90 -3.60 -11.88 15.99
N ILE A 91 -2.29 -11.85 16.23
CA ILE A 91 -1.58 -12.99 16.83
C ILE A 91 -1.45 -12.73 18.33
N ASN A 92 -2.41 -13.19 19.12
CA ASN A 92 -2.24 -13.23 20.57
C ASN A 92 -1.99 -14.66 21.04
N LYS A 93 -0.81 -14.91 21.62
CA LYS A 93 -0.46 -16.20 22.26
C LYS A 93 -1.30 -16.49 23.52
N ASN A 94 -2.07 -15.53 24.04
CA ASN A 94 -2.82 -15.64 25.30
C ASN A 94 -4.30 -15.20 25.23
N ILE A 95 -4.89 -14.97 24.04
CA ILE A 95 -6.35 -14.81 23.96
C ILE A 95 -7.00 -16.19 23.98
N ARG A 96 -7.41 -16.63 25.18
CA ARG A 96 -8.50 -17.61 25.30
C ARG A 96 -9.71 -17.00 24.57
N ARG A 97 -10.09 -17.67 23.47
CA ARG A 97 -11.18 -17.32 22.57
C ARG A 97 -12.46 -17.01 23.35
N GLY A 98 -12.86 -15.73 23.35
CA GLY A 98 -14.21 -15.26 23.69
C GLY A 98 -14.99 -14.76 22.47
N PHE A 99 -14.42 -14.88 21.26
CA PHE A 99 -15.13 -14.64 20.02
C PHE A 99 -15.51 -15.99 19.41
N ASN A 100 -16.78 -16.35 19.57
CA ASN A 100 -17.42 -17.39 18.77
C ASN A 100 -17.52 -16.88 17.34
N PHE A 101 -16.56 -17.27 16.51
CA PHE A 101 -16.78 -17.29 15.06
C PHE A 101 -17.77 -18.42 14.78
N ILE A 102 -19.00 -18.05 14.44
CA ILE A 102 -19.98 -18.97 13.84
C ILE A 102 -19.59 -19.06 12.36
N PHE A 103 -19.19 -20.25 11.92
CA PHE A 103 -19.18 -20.63 10.51
C PHE A 103 -20.59 -21.05 10.10
#